data_AF-A0A8J6TQZ8-F1
#
_entry.id   AF-A0A8J6TQZ8-F1
#
_cell.length_a   1.000
_cell.length_b   1.000
_cell.length_c   1.000
_cell.angle_alpha   90.00
_cell.angle_beta   90.00
_cell.angle_gamma   90.00
#
_symmetry.space_group_name_H-M   'P 1'
#
loop_
_entity.id
_entity.type
_entity.pdbx_description
1 polymer ?
#
loop_
_entity_poly.entity_id
_entity_poly.type
_entity_poly.pdbx_seq_one_letter_code
_entity_poly.pdbx_strand_id
1 'polypeptide(L)'
;MKKLSWVRRFYLLFTLLICLLFVLTSTAGAKQKDADQAPGRTMARQATKAKEIWITVDHATHKALQKEFKSGAEVTNTCLSCHSEAGSQFRKTIHWTWLGSSADSEKRSGKAGDSLNNFCISTNNMQDKSCSACHTGWNAKDGGINCLVCHSQEKEQINWTEAFEDFQAFSGSDDPEDLELAKEIQDSIQKSVQSIGRPTRKNCGSCHFYGGGGDGVKHGDLDSSITKPNKALDVHMGLDGQKFECVRCHTTVLHNVAGRIYSKPAATDRKSLIEDDLTPKIMCESCHSAKPHKSGSKANDHTDKVACQSCHIPEYARVNPTKMWWDWSKAGKKKNGKPYKTKDSLGKYDYMSHKGEMKWAKNVKPEYFWFNGSINTLTVKDVIDPHNVVQVSAPVGSREDINSRIFPFKVHRGKQPYDKVHKTLLAPLLSGKDGYWNTFDWQRALTKGMQSFDLPFSGQFDYVETSYVFPTTHMVAPKENVVNCIECHSRENGRLANLSGFYMPGRDSFKLMNIFGWAAIIVSLCGVVLHGLGRVFTNGRRGGK
;
A
#
# COMPACT_ATOMS: atom_id res chain seq x y z
N MET A 1 57.25 41.31 47.12
CA MET A 1 55.82 41.62 47.33
C MET A 1 55.38 42.70 46.35
N LYS A 2 54.28 42.42 45.63
CA LYS A 2 53.25 43.37 45.17
C LYS A 2 53.66 44.55 44.28
N LYS A 3 53.48 44.36 42.98
CA LYS A 3 52.46 45.06 42.17
C LYS A 3 52.33 44.30 40.84
N LEU A 4 51.64 43.16 40.88
CA LEU A 4 51.13 42.57 39.64
C LEU A 4 50.20 43.64 39.06
N SER A 5 50.60 44.27 37.96
CA SER A 5 49.93 45.45 37.43
C SER A 5 48.45 45.16 37.28
N TRP A 6 47.62 46.13 37.66
CA TRP A 6 46.16 46.04 37.58
C TRP A 6 45.71 45.54 36.19
N VAL A 7 46.46 45.92 35.16
CA VAL A 7 46.35 45.44 33.77
C VAL A 7 46.43 43.91 33.65
N ARG A 8 47.42 43.24 34.24
CA ARG A 8 47.54 41.76 34.17
C ARG A 8 46.39 41.04 34.88
N ARG A 9 45.89 41.58 36.00
CA ARG A 9 44.71 41.03 36.69
C ARG A 9 43.43 41.23 35.88
N PHE A 10 43.31 42.38 35.21
CA PHE A 10 42.19 42.67 34.33
C PHE A 10 42.17 41.73 33.11
N TYR A 11 43.32 41.51 32.46
CA TYR A 11 43.42 40.57 31.34
C TYR A 11 43.12 39.13 31.75
N LEU A 12 43.60 38.68 32.92
CA LEU A 12 43.30 37.34 33.44
C LEU A 12 41.83 37.15 33.80
N LEU A 13 41.19 38.16 34.41
CA LEU A 13 39.76 38.13 34.71
C LEU A 13 38.92 38.19 33.43
N PHE A 14 39.34 38.97 32.43
CA PHE A 14 38.66 39.10 31.16
C PHE A 14 38.76 37.82 30.32
N THR A 15 39.92 37.15 30.27
CA THR A 15 40.04 35.84 29.62
C THR A 15 39.29 34.76 30.36
N LEU A 16 39.29 34.74 31.70
CA LEU A 16 38.45 33.82 32.46
C LEU A 16 36.95 34.04 32.20
N LEU A 17 36.50 35.29 32.10
CA LEU A 17 35.11 35.63 31.79
C LEU A 17 34.72 35.18 30.37
N ILE A 18 35.60 35.39 29.38
CA ILE A 18 35.39 34.92 28.00
C ILE A 18 35.35 33.39 27.94
N CYS A 19 36.27 32.71 28.63
CA CYS A 19 36.25 31.25 28.71
C CYS A 19 34.98 30.74 29.41
N LEU A 20 34.52 31.39 30.48
CA LEU A 20 33.26 31.02 31.15
C LEU A 20 32.06 31.23 30.22
N LEU A 21 32.02 32.34 29.47
CA LEU A 21 30.99 32.62 28.46
C LEU A 21 31.02 31.61 27.30
N PHE A 22 32.20 31.13 26.90
CA PHE A 22 32.35 30.06 25.89
C PHE A 22 31.90 28.69 26.40
N VAL A 23 32.10 28.39 27.68
CA VAL A 23 31.63 27.15 28.32
C VAL A 23 30.11 27.18 28.59
N LEU A 24 29.56 28.35 28.93
CA LEU A 24 28.11 28.54 29.10
C LEU A 24 27.35 28.53 27.75
N THR A 25 27.96 29.01 26.67
CA THR A 25 27.35 28.95 25.32
C THR A 25 27.47 27.57 24.67
N SER A 26 28.54 26.82 24.94
CA SER A 26 28.70 25.46 24.41
C SER A 26 27.75 24.44 25.09
N THR A 27 27.43 24.62 26.37
CA THR A 27 26.46 23.78 27.10
C THR A 27 25.00 24.11 26.77
N ALA A 28 24.68 25.38 26.47
CA ALA A 28 23.36 25.79 25.99
C ALA A 28 23.04 25.21 24.59
N GLY A 29 24.02 25.17 23.68
CA GLY A 29 23.86 24.61 22.33
C GLY A 29 23.64 23.09 22.30
N ALA A 30 24.12 22.36 23.31
CA ALA A 30 23.95 20.91 23.41
C ALA A 30 22.54 20.52 23.90
N LYS A 31 21.96 21.24 24.87
CA LYS A 31 20.58 21.01 25.34
C LYS A 31 19.51 21.42 24.31
N GLN A 32 19.78 22.43 23.49
CA GLN A 32 18.83 22.92 22.49
C GLN A 32 18.69 21.97 21.28
N LYS A 33 19.73 21.21 20.94
CA LYS A 33 19.67 20.22 19.84
C LYS A 33 18.71 19.06 20.08
N ASP A 34 18.48 18.67 21.33
CA ASP A 34 17.48 17.64 21.68
C ASP A 34 16.06 18.22 21.79
N ALA A 35 15.92 19.48 22.24
CA ALA A 35 14.63 20.18 22.29
C ALA A 35 14.03 20.47 20.90
N ASP A 36 14.85 20.45 19.84
CA ASP A 36 14.43 20.79 18.47
C ASP A 36 14.00 19.58 17.62
N GLN A 37 14.03 18.37 18.16
CA GLN A 37 13.63 17.17 17.43
C GLN A 37 12.15 16.85 17.63
N ALA A 38 11.43 16.61 16.53
CA ALA A 38 10.04 16.22 16.57
C ALA A 38 9.89 14.90 17.35
N PRO A 39 8.98 14.81 18.35
CA PRO A 39 8.87 13.68 19.28
C PRO A 39 8.70 12.34 18.58
N GLY A 40 7.91 12.29 17.49
CA GLY A 40 7.71 11.07 16.72
C GLY A 40 8.96 10.53 16.03
N ARG A 41 10.01 11.36 15.83
CA ARG A 41 11.31 10.87 15.33
C ARG A 41 12.12 10.22 16.43
N THR A 42 12.11 10.81 17.62
CA THR A 42 12.79 10.24 18.79
C THR A 42 12.18 8.89 19.13
N MET A 43 10.85 8.80 19.16
CA MET A 43 10.12 7.55 19.39
C MET A 43 10.42 6.51 18.30
N ALA A 44 10.39 6.89 17.02
CA ALA A 44 10.67 5.93 15.96
C ALA A 44 12.09 5.39 16.03
N ARG A 45 13.08 6.25 16.32
CA ARG A 45 14.46 5.80 16.55
C ARG A 45 14.57 4.86 17.75
N GLN A 46 13.84 5.12 18.83
CA GLN A 46 13.82 4.22 19.98
C GLN A 46 13.18 2.88 19.64
N ALA A 47 12.05 2.88 18.93
CA ALA A 47 11.37 1.67 18.49
C ALA A 47 12.22 0.83 17.51
N THR A 48 13.18 1.45 16.81
CA THR A 48 14.08 0.77 15.85
C THR A 48 15.47 0.47 16.40
N LYS A 49 15.84 1.03 17.55
CA LYS A 49 17.11 0.73 18.21
C LYS A 49 17.16 -0.75 18.59
N ALA A 50 18.25 -1.41 18.17
CA ALA A 50 18.73 -2.68 18.68
C ALA A 50 17.71 -3.83 18.71
N LYS A 51 17.38 -4.39 17.54
CA LYS A 51 17.08 -5.82 17.49
C LYS A 51 17.79 -6.46 16.32
N GLU A 52 19.07 -6.77 16.50
CA GLU A 52 19.66 -7.87 15.74
C GLU A 52 18.97 -9.14 16.21
N ILE A 53 18.24 -9.76 15.29
CA ILE A 53 17.55 -11.00 15.60
C ILE A 53 18.45 -12.11 15.10
N TRP A 54 19.07 -12.79 16.05
CA TRP A 54 20.00 -13.88 15.81
C TRP A 54 19.30 -14.98 15.00
N ILE A 55 19.95 -15.42 13.93
CA ILE A 55 19.57 -16.65 13.24
C ILE A 55 20.24 -17.79 13.99
N THR A 56 19.45 -18.72 14.51
CA THR A 56 19.93 -19.80 15.39
C THR A 56 20.13 -21.11 14.64
N VAL A 57 19.94 -21.13 13.32
CA VAL A 57 19.99 -22.33 12.50
C VAL A 57 20.62 -22.03 11.14
N ASP A 58 21.54 -22.89 10.72
CA ASP A 58 22.05 -22.95 9.35
C ASP A 58 21.48 -24.19 8.67
N HIS A 59 20.57 -23.97 7.71
CA HIS A 59 19.86 -25.06 7.05
C HIS A 59 20.77 -25.92 6.15
N ALA A 60 21.89 -25.39 5.67
CA ALA A 60 22.85 -26.15 4.87
C ALA A 60 23.53 -27.31 5.66
N THR A 61 23.55 -27.19 6.99
CA THR A 61 24.19 -28.19 7.88
C THR A 61 23.30 -29.40 8.18
N HIS A 62 21.99 -29.32 7.87
CA HIS A 62 21.06 -30.39 8.20
C HIS A 62 21.09 -31.51 7.16
N LYS A 63 21.47 -32.72 7.59
CA LYS A 63 21.49 -33.93 6.74
C LYS A 63 20.16 -34.18 6.01
N ALA A 64 19.03 -33.85 6.65
CA ALA A 64 17.70 -33.99 6.05
C ALA A 64 17.52 -33.16 4.76
N LEU A 65 18.27 -32.07 4.61
CA LEU A 65 18.26 -31.15 3.47
C LEU A 65 19.40 -31.40 2.47
N GLN A 66 20.24 -32.42 2.70
CA GLN A 66 21.38 -32.78 1.82
C GLN A 66 21.05 -33.93 0.86
N LYS A 67 19.75 -34.22 0.68
CA LYS A 67 19.25 -35.25 -0.24
C LYS A 67 18.65 -34.60 -1.48
N GLU A 68 18.58 -35.34 -2.57
CA GLU A 68 17.84 -34.95 -3.78
C GLU A 68 16.34 -34.74 -3.48
N PHE A 69 15.71 -33.77 -4.16
CA PHE A 69 14.29 -33.45 -3.98
C PHE A 69 13.57 -33.53 -5.32
N LYS A 70 12.64 -34.48 -5.44
CA LYS A 70 11.92 -34.78 -6.70
C LYS A 70 10.59 -34.05 -6.82
N SER A 71 10.13 -33.45 -5.71
CA SER A 71 8.87 -32.70 -5.68
C SER A 71 8.83 -31.67 -4.56
N GLY A 72 7.97 -30.67 -4.72
CA GLY A 72 7.68 -29.70 -3.66
C GLY A 72 7.08 -30.33 -2.40
N ALA A 73 6.34 -31.44 -2.54
CA ALA A 73 5.79 -32.17 -1.40
C ALA A 73 6.91 -32.78 -0.54
N GLU A 74 7.96 -33.33 -1.14
CA GLU A 74 9.14 -33.83 -0.42
C GLU A 74 9.86 -32.71 0.34
N VAL A 75 10.03 -31.55 -0.29
CA VAL A 75 10.58 -30.34 0.37
C VAL A 75 9.73 -29.99 1.59
N THR A 76 8.41 -29.86 1.40
CA THR A 76 7.46 -29.51 2.45
C THR A 76 7.53 -30.50 3.62
N ASN A 77 7.45 -31.80 3.33
CA ASN A 77 7.47 -32.85 4.35
C ASN A 77 8.80 -32.86 5.12
N THR A 78 9.91 -32.57 4.43
CA THR A 78 11.22 -32.47 5.07
C THR A 78 11.28 -31.26 6.01
N CYS A 79 10.79 -30.08 5.59
CA CYS A 79 10.69 -28.91 6.47
C CYS A 79 9.80 -29.20 7.69
N LEU A 80 8.66 -29.86 7.49
CA LEU A 80 7.69 -30.17 8.56
C LEU A 80 8.19 -31.25 9.54
N SER A 81 9.22 -32.03 9.18
CA SER A 81 9.85 -32.97 10.12
C SER A 81 10.51 -32.27 11.31
N CYS A 82 10.91 -31.00 11.16
CA CYS A 82 11.44 -30.16 12.22
C CYS A 82 10.47 -29.03 12.64
N HIS A 83 9.67 -28.52 11.69
CA HIS A 83 8.70 -27.44 11.91
C HIS A 83 7.26 -27.96 11.98
N SER A 84 7.02 -28.94 12.86
CA SER A 84 5.76 -29.72 12.94
C SER A 84 4.50 -28.85 12.99
N GLU A 85 4.52 -27.76 13.74
CA GLU A 85 3.36 -26.87 13.89
C GLU A 85 3.25 -25.78 12.82
N ALA A 86 4.32 -25.48 12.06
CA ALA A 86 4.31 -24.38 11.11
C ALA A 86 3.25 -24.59 10.02
N GLY A 87 3.11 -25.83 9.55
CA GLY A 87 2.10 -26.20 8.56
C GLY A 87 0.67 -26.02 9.09
N SER A 88 0.39 -26.48 10.32
CA SER A 88 -0.94 -26.39 10.94
C SER A 88 -1.34 -24.94 11.19
N GLN A 89 -0.39 -24.10 11.64
CA GLN A 89 -0.55 -22.67 11.88
C GLN A 89 -0.82 -21.93 10.57
N PHE A 90 0.02 -22.13 9.56
CA PHE A 90 -0.07 -21.41 8.30
C PHE A 90 -1.36 -21.69 7.54
N ARG A 91 -1.86 -22.94 7.58
CA ARG A 91 -3.13 -23.33 6.94
C ARG A 91 -4.36 -22.61 7.49
N LYS A 92 -4.27 -22.03 8.69
CA LYS A 92 -5.33 -21.21 9.31
C LYS A 92 -5.30 -19.75 8.85
N THR A 93 -4.30 -19.35 8.07
CA THR A 93 -4.10 -17.95 7.65
C THR A 93 -4.71 -17.67 6.29
N ILE A 94 -4.99 -16.39 6.00
CA ILE A 94 -5.49 -15.95 4.70
C ILE A 94 -4.53 -16.23 3.54
N HIS A 95 -3.22 -16.35 3.80
CA HIS A 95 -2.24 -16.66 2.74
C HIS A 95 -2.44 -18.08 2.21
N TRP A 96 -2.94 -19.02 3.03
CA TRP A 96 -3.31 -20.37 2.62
C TRP A 96 -4.78 -20.50 2.23
N THR A 97 -5.70 -19.99 3.05
CA THR A 97 -7.13 -20.19 2.79
C THR A 97 -7.61 -19.35 1.62
N TRP A 98 -6.99 -18.19 1.40
CA TRP A 98 -7.45 -17.10 0.53
C TRP A 98 -8.85 -16.60 0.89
N LEU A 99 -9.30 -16.87 2.11
CA LEU A 99 -10.58 -16.44 2.64
C LEU A 99 -10.36 -15.38 3.72
N GLY A 100 -11.09 -14.28 3.60
CA GLY A 100 -11.14 -13.23 4.60
C GLY A 100 -11.88 -13.71 5.86
N SER A 101 -11.56 -13.09 6.99
CA SER A 101 -12.36 -13.21 8.21
C SER A 101 -13.57 -12.27 8.06
N SER A 102 -14.62 -12.69 7.36
CA SER A 102 -15.84 -11.87 7.26
C SER A 102 -16.51 -11.73 8.63
N ALA A 103 -17.12 -10.57 8.89
CA ALA A 103 -18.02 -10.38 10.04
C ALA A 103 -19.36 -11.08 9.82
N ASP A 104 -19.68 -11.34 8.55
CA ASP A 104 -20.84 -12.09 8.07
C ASP A 104 -20.35 -13.48 7.62
N SER A 105 -20.72 -14.52 8.37
CA SER A 105 -20.32 -15.91 8.08
C SER A 105 -20.88 -16.44 6.76
N GLU A 106 -21.91 -15.81 6.19
CA GLU A 106 -22.52 -16.23 4.93
C GLU A 106 -21.80 -15.67 3.71
N LYS A 107 -21.17 -14.50 3.84
CA LYS A 107 -20.34 -13.90 2.77
C LYS A 107 -18.91 -14.42 2.83
N ARG A 108 -18.63 -15.45 2.02
CA ARG A 108 -17.27 -15.97 1.79
C ARG A 108 -16.41 -14.93 1.07
N SER A 109 -15.85 -13.98 1.80
CA SER A 109 -14.94 -12.96 1.25
C SER A 109 -13.53 -13.50 1.02
N GLY A 110 -12.74 -12.87 0.14
CA GLY A 110 -11.36 -13.22 -0.16
C GLY A 110 -11.17 -13.79 -1.57
N LYS A 111 -9.91 -13.98 -1.97
CA LYS A 111 -9.56 -14.44 -3.32
C LYS A 111 -10.20 -15.78 -3.67
N ALA A 112 -10.31 -16.71 -2.72
CA ALA A 112 -10.95 -18.03 -2.90
C ALA A 112 -12.44 -18.02 -2.52
N GLY A 113 -13.02 -16.83 -2.35
CA GLY A 113 -14.42 -16.66 -2.02
C GLY A 113 -15.22 -16.07 -3.18
N ASP A 114 -16.36 -15.50 -2.84
CA ASP A 114 -17.33 -14.86 -3.75
C ASP A 114 -16.90 -13.45 -4.18
N SER A 115 -15.66 -13.06 -3.88
CA SER A 115 -15.15 -11.71 -4.11
C SER A 115 -14.89 -11.41 -5.58
N LEU A 116 -15.23 -10.18 -5.96
CA LEU A 116 -14.94 -9.63 -7.27
C LEU A 116 -13.94 -8.47 -7.16
N ASN A 117 -13.25 -8.20 -8.26
CA ASN A 117 -12.57 -6.93 -8.52
C ASN A 117 -12.89 -6.47 -9.96
N ASN A 118 -12.31 -5.35 -10.39
CA ASN A 118 -12.44 -4.86 -11.76
C ASN A 118 -11.11 -4.93 -12.55
N PHE A 119 -10.22 -5.86 -12.17
CA PHE A 119 -9.02 -6.24 -12.91
C PHE A 119 -9.28 -7.55 -13.68
N CYS A 120 -8.78 -8.68 -13.17
CA CYS A 120 -9.07 -10.02 -13.68
C CYS A 120 -10.42 -10.56 -13.18
N ILE A 121 -11.25 -9.72 -12.54
CA ILE A 121 -12.61 -9.99 -12.08
C ILE A 121 -12.68 -10.97 -10.90
N SER A 122 -12.29 -12.23 -11.07
CA SER A 122 -12.37 -13.25 -10.01
C SER A 122 -11.24 -14.28 -10.13
N THR A 123 -11.04 -15.09 -9.08
CA THR A 123 -10.26 -16.34 -9.20
C THR A 123 -11.16 -17.56 -9.38
N ASN A 124 -12.48 -17.36 -9.43
CA ASN A 124 -13.47 -18.42 -9.61
C ASN A 124 -13.33 -19.52 -8.55
N ASN A 125 -13.27 -19.15 -7.27
CA ASN A 125 -13.06 -20.10 -6.18
C ASN A 125 -11.81 -20.99 -6.42
N MET A 126 -10.71 -20.37 -6.86
CA MET A 126 -9.43 -21.01 -7.24
C MET A 126 -9.47 -21.91 -8.50
N GLN A 127 -10.54 -21.88 -9.29
CA GLN A 127 -10.62 -22.60 -10.57
C GLN A 127 -9.82 -21.92 -11.68
N ASP A 128 -9.62 -20.60 -11.62
CA ASP A 128 -8.78 -19.87 -12.57
C ASP A 128 -7.28 -20.07 -12.25
N LYS A 129 -6.66 -21.05 -12.92
CA LYS A 129 -5.32 -21.55 -12.56
C LYS A 129 -4.21 -20.53 -12.73
N SER A 130 -4.30 -19.59 -13.67
CA SER A 130 -3.31 -18.51 -13.79
C SER A 130 -3.25 -17.63 -12.54
N CYS A 131 -4.34 -17.50 -11.79
CA CYS A 131 -4.35 -16.74 -10.53
C CYS A 131 -3.55 -17.45 -9.42
N SER A 132 -3.52 -18.78 -9.45
CA SER A 132 -2.89 -19.63 -8.43
C SER A 132 -1.36 -19.54 -8.43
N ALA A 133 -0.75 -18.94 -9.45
CA ALA A 133 0.70 -18.64 -9.45
C ALA A 133 1.11 -17.75 -8.25
N CYS A 134 0.19 -16.98 -7.68
CA CYS A 134 0.42 -16.18 -6.47
C CYS A 134 0.01 -16.89 -5.16
N HIS A 135 -0.38 -18.17 -5.21
CA HIS A 135 -0.74 -18.95 -4.02
C HIS A 135 0.53 -19.55 -3.40
N THR A 136 0.55 -19.69 -2.08
CA THR A 136 1.72 -20.17 -1.33
C THR A 136 1.79 -21.70 -1.24
N GLY A 137 1.38 -22.39 -2.31
CA GLY A 137 1.44 -23.84 -2.40
C GLY A 137 1.90 -24.26 -3.79
N TRP A 138 2.47 -25.47 -3.90
CA TRP A 138 3.20 -25.91 -5.09
C TRP A 138 2.35 -26.07 -6.35
N ASN A 139 1.05 -26.33 -6.19
CA ASN A 139 0.06 -26.33 -7.26
C ASN A 139 -1.29 -25.94 -6.65
N ALA A 140 -1.48 -24.64 -6.41
CA ALA A 140 -2.54 -24.16 -5.52
C ALA A 140 -2.48 -24.88 -4.16
N LYS A 141 -3.43 -25.78 -3.86
CA LYS A 141 -3.49 -26.52 -2.59
C LYS A 141 -3.02 -27.98 -2.70
N ASP A 142 -2.91 -28.52 -3.92
CA ASP A 142 -2.79 -29.97 -4.16
C ASP A 142 -1.39 -30.53 -3.83
N GLY A 143 -0.34 -29.69 -3.92
CA GLY A 143 1.05 -30.09 -3.66
C GLY A 143 1.58 -29.76 -2.26
N GLY A 144 0.73 -29.28 -1.34
CA GLY A 144 1.17 -28.82 -0.01
C GLY A 144 1.69 -27.38 0.03
N ILE A 145 2.27 -26.98 1.17
CA ILE A 145 2.72 -25.60 1.43
C ILE A 145 4.07 -25.38 0.79
N ASN A 146 4.20 -24.36 -0.06
CA ASN A 146 5.50 -23.94 -0.57
C ASN A 146 6.18 -23.05 0.48
N CYS A 147 6.98 -23.66 1.36
CA CYS A 147 7.75 -22.92 2.36
C CYS A 147 8.79 -21.98 1.73
N LEU A 148 9.31 -22.33 0.54
CA LEU A 148 10.40 -21.61 -0.12
C LEU A 148 9.97 -20.25 -0.67
N VAL A 149 8.72 -20.09 -1.10
CA VAL A 149 8.22 -18.82 -1.65
C VAL A 149 8.44 -17.64 -0.70
N CYS A 150 8.30 -17.89 0.61
CA CYS A 150 8.50 -16.89 1.64
C CYS A 150 9.92 -16.91 2.23
N HIS A 151 10.56 -18.07 2.31
CA HIS A 151 11.75 -18.26 3.13
C HIS A 151 13.06 -18.45 2.38
N SER A 152 13.04 -18.87 1.11
CA SER A 152 14.26 -19.00 0.32
C SER A 152 14.93 -17.63 0.15
N GLN A 153 16.23 -17.57 0.44
CA GLN A 153 17.08 -16.39 0.26
C GLN A 153 17.76 -16.38 -1.11
N GLU A 154 17.49 -17.38 -1.95
CA GLU A 154 18.08 -17.45 -3.28
C GLU A 154 17.66 -16.26 -4.13
N LYS A 155 18.63 -15.77 -4.92
CA LYS A 155 18.48 -14.54 -5.71
C LYS A 155 17.74 -14.77 -7.01
N GLU A 156 17.73 -15.99 -7.51
CA GLU A 156 16.97 -16.36 -8.70
C GLU A 156 15.53 -16.71 -8.30
N GLN A 157 14.58 -16.50 -9.20
CA GLN A 157 13.22 -16.99 -9.02
C GLN A 157 13.11 -18.27 -9.82
N ILE A 158 12.85 -19.38 -9.13
CA ILE A 158 12.66 -20.67 -9.75
C ILE A 158 11.16 -20.80 -10.07
N ASN A 159 10.85 -21.13 -11.33
CA ASN A 159 9.52 -21.64 -11.66
C ASN A 159 9.45 -23.08 -11.15
N TRP A 160 8.98 -23.24 -9.92
CA TRP A 160 9.01 -24.52 -9.23
C TRP A 160 8.27 -25.65 -9.95
N THR A 161 7.18 -25.33 -10.64
CA THR A 161 6.42 -26.32 -11.40
C THR A 161 7.26 -26.87 -12.54
N GLU A 162 7.79 -25.96 -13.37
CA GLU A 162 8.67 -26.29 -14.50
C GLU A 162 9.94 -27.00 -14.02
N ALA A 163 10.59 -26.50 -12.96
CA ALA A 163 11.80 -27.12 -12.42
C ALA A 163 11.58 -28.58 -11.99
N PHE A 164 10.47 -28.91 -11.32
CA PHE A 164 10.23 -30.31 -10.94
C PHE A 164 9.77 -31.18 -12.12
N GLU A 165 9.01 -30.62 -13.07
CA GLU A 165 8.60 -31.33 -14.30
C GLU A 165 9.81 -31.66 -15.18
N ASP A 166 10.67 -30.67 -15.42
CA ASP A 166 11.90 -30.80 -16.20
C ASP A 166 12.89 -31.76 -15.52
N PHE A 167 13.07 -31.65 -14.20
CA PHE A 167 13.91 -32.59 -13.46
C PHE A 167 13.44 -34.03 -13.63
N GLN A 168 12.13 -34.29 -13.55
CA GLN A 168 11.56 -35.62 -13.75
C GLN A 168 11.73 -36.11 -15.19
N ALA A 169 11.59 -35.23 -16.17
CA ALA A 169 11.79 -35.57 -17.58
C ALA A 169 13.25 -35.93 -17.88
N PHE A 170 14.20 -35.16 -17.36
CA PHE A 170 15.62 -35.29 -17.69
C PHE A 170 16.36 -36.32 -16.84
N SER A 171 16.01 -36.49 -15.56
CA SER A 171 16.72 -37.40 -14.63
C SER A 171 16.64 -38.89 -15.00
N GLY A 172 15.71 -39.27 -15.88
CA GLY A 172 15.57 -40.63 -16.40
C GLY A 172 16.08 -40.83 -17.83
N SER A 173 16.70 -39.80 -18.43
CA SER A 173 17.23 -39.86 -19.79
C SER A 173 18.60 -40.54 -19.85
N ASP A 174 18.89 -41.22 -20.95
CA ASP A 174 20.23 -41.76 -21.25
C ASP A 174 21.12 -40.73 -21.96
N ASP A 175 20.57 -39.55 -22.30
CA ASP A 175 21.31 -38.46 -22.93
C ASP A 175 22.18 -37.72 -21.89
N PRO A 176 23.51 -37.64 -22.08
CA PRO A 176 24.38 -36.87 -21.19
C PRO A 176 23.99 -35.39 -21.03
N GLU A 177 23.42 -34.75 -22.06
CA GLU A 177 23.00 -33.34 -21.99
C GLU A 177 21.79 -33.18 -21.06
N ASP A 178 20.82 -34.10 -21.13
CA ASP A 178 19.66 -34.11 -20.22
C ASP A 178 20.12 -34.35 -18.77
N LEU A 179 21.07 -35.27 -18.54
CA LEU A 179 21.59 -35.53 -17.20
C LEU A 179 22.32 -34.31 -16.60
N GLU A 180 23.04 -33.54 -17.43
CA GLU A 180 23.65 -32.27 -17.02
C GLU A 180 22.58 -31.25 -16.60
N LEU A 181 21.51 -31.10 -17.40
CA LEU A 181 20.38 -30.21 -17.08
C LEU A 181 19.65 -30.63 -15.80
N ALA A 182 19.40 -31.93 -15.61
CA ALA A 182 18.80 -32.45 -14.38
C ALA A 182 19.64 -32.09 -13.15
N LYS A 183 20.98 -32.18 -13.26
CA LYS A 183 21.89 -31.80 -12.19
C LYS A 183 21.87 -30.30 -11.90
N GLU A 184 21.86 -29.44 -12.92
CA GLU A 184 21.76 -27.98 -12.75
C GLU A 184 20.46 -27.59 -12.03
N ILE A 185 19.33 -28.20 -12.41
CA ILE A 185 18.04 -27.99 -11.76
C ILE A 185 18.12 -28.43 -10.29
N GLN A 186 18.67 -29.61 -10.03
CA GLN A 186 18.80 -30.14 -8.68
C GLN A 186 19.71 -29.27 -7.80
N ASP A 187 20.79 -28.72 -8.33
CA ASP A 187 21.66 -27.76 -7.64
C ASP A 187 20.92 -26.47 -7.27
N SER A 188 20.06 -25.97 -8.17
CA SER A 188 19.21 -24.80 -7.92
C SER A 188 18.18 -25.07 -6.81
N ILE A 189 17.58 -26.26 -6.82
CA ILE A 189 16.68 -26.73 -5.74
C ILE A 189 17.46 -26.82 -4.42
N GLN A 190 18.64 -27.45 -4.40
CA GLN A 190 19.49 -27.59 -3.21
C GLN A 190 19.85 -26.24 -2.59
N LYS A 191 20.35 -25.31 -3.41
CA LYS A 191 20.66 -23.94 -2.96
C LYS A 191 19.45 -23.30 -2.29
N SER A 192 18.28 -23.43 -2.89
CA SER A 192 17.04 -22.86 -2.34
C SER A 192 16.56 -23.49 -1.04
N VAL A 193 16.68 -24.81 -0.86
CA VAL A 193 16.26 -25.49 0.38
C VAL A 193 17.29 -25.34 1.51
N GLN A 194 18.55 -25.07 1.19
CA GLN A 194 19.62 -24.86 2.17
C GLN A 194 19.76 -23.38 2.56
N SER A 195 19.36 -22.46 1.67
CA SER A 195 19.41 -21.01 1.86
C SER A 195 18.10 -20.47 2.43
N ILE A 196 17.72 -20.97 3.61
CA ILE A 196 16.46 -20.60 4.29
C ILE A 196 16.71 -19.47 5.29
N GLY A 197 15.85 -18.46 5.24
CA GLY A 197 15.96 -17.31 6.12
C GLY A 197 14.64 -16.59 6.37
N ARG A 198 14.76 -15.38 6.91
CA ARG A 198 13.61 -14.50 7.13
C ARG A 198 13.14 -13.91 5.82
N PRO A 199 11.81 -13.77 5.60
CA PRO A 199 11.31 -13.20 4.37
C PRO A 199 11.84 -11.78 4.13
N THR A 200 12.30 -11.54 2.92
CA THR A 200 12.70 -10.21 2.43
C THR A 200 11.60 -9.59 1.56
N ARG A 201 11.75 -8.32 1.18
CA ARG A 201 10.89 -7.62 0.21
C ARG A 201 10.75 -8.39 -1.09
N LYS A 202 11.80 -9.11 -1.53
CA LYS A 202 11.74 -9.96 -2.73
C LYS A 202 10.74 -11.10 -2.57
N ASN A 203 10.75 -11.77 -1.42
CA ASN A 203 9.86 -12.91 -1.15
C ASN A 203 8.40 -12.47 -1.19
N CYS A 204 8.05 -11.43 -0.43
CA CYS A 204 6.69 -10.87 -0.43
C CYS A 204 6.32 -10.32 -1.81
N GLY A 205 7.28 -9.67 -2.47
CA GLY A 205 7.14 -9.03 -3.77
C GLY A 205 6.81 -9.98 -4.92
N SER A 206 7.22 -11.25 -4.83
CA SER A 206 6.93 -12.29 -5.85
C SER A 206 5.43 -12.36 -6.20
N CYS A 207 4.56 -12.12 -5.21
CA CYS A 207 3.11 -12.02 -5.41
C CYS A 207 2.58 -10.59 -5.30
N HIS A 208 3.09 -9.81 -4.33
CA HIS A 208 2.50 -8.51 -3.99
C HIS A 208 2.81 -7.39 -5.01
N PHE A 209 3.91 -7.51 -5.77
CA PHE A 209 4.27 -6.53 -6.80
C PHE A 209 3.59 -6.81 -8.15
N TYR A 210 3.19 -8.06 -8.41
CA TYR A 210 2.75 -8.55 -9.73
C TYR A 210 1.24 -8.81 -9.86
N GLY A 211 0.41 -8.24 -8.99
CA GLY A 211 -1.04 -8.44 -9.00
C GLY A 211 -1.76 -7.75 -10.17
N GLY A 212 -2.91 -8.28 -10.61
CA GLY A 212 -3.72 -7.65 -11.67
C GLY A 212 -3.18 -7.86 -13.09
N GLY A 213 -2.28 -8.84 -13.26
CA GLY A 213 -1.75 -9.27 -14.55
C GLY A 213 -0.39 -8.66 -14.92
N GLY A 214 0.36 -8.13 -13.95
CA GLY A 214 1.74 -7.65 -14.16
C GLY A 214 2.29 -6.82 -13.00
N ASP A 215 3.53 -6.36 -13.16
CA ASP A 215 4.24 -5.51 -12.19
C ASP A 215 3.62 -4.10 -12.06
N GLY A 216 3.38 -3.65 -10.83
CA GLY A 216 2.87 -2.32 -10.51
C GLY A 216 1.43 -2.05 -10.96
N VAL A 217 0.71 -3.06 -11.45
CA VAL A 217 -0.60 -2.90 -12.10
C VAL A 217 -1.70 -2.58 -11.09
N LYS A 218 -1.70 -3.26 -9.93
CA LYS A 218 -2.85 -3.33 -9.01
C LYS A 218 -2.87 -2.30 -7.89
N HIS A 219 -1.94 -2.33 -6.93
CA HIS A 219 -1.96 -1.39 -5.80
C HIS A 219 -1.35 -0.03 -6.17
N GLY A 220 -0.32 -0.03 -7.02
CA GLY A 220 0.35 1.17 -7.52
C GLY A 220 1.36 1.77 -6.53
N ASP A 221 1.26 1.51 -5.24
CA ASP A 221 2.29 1.82 -4.22
C ASP A 221 3.21 0.62 -3.89
N LEU A 222 3.00 -0.51 -4.56
CA LEU A 222 3.82 -1.72 -4.49
C LEU A 222 4.11 -2.24 -5.89
N ASP A 223 5.39 -2.25 -6.26
CA ASP A 223 5.93 -2.73 -7.54
C ASP A 223 7.38 -3.20 -7.34
N SER A 224 7.98 -3.80 -8.36
CA SER A 224 9.33 -4.40 -8.30
C SER A 224 10.43 -3.45 -7.81
N SER A 225 10.28 -2.13 -7.99
CA SER A 225 11.22 -1.12 -7.49
C SER A 225 11.33 -1.10 -5.96
N ILE A 226 10.33 -1.60 -5.25
CA ILE A 226 10.30 -1.75 -3.79
C ILE A 226 11.20 -2.92 -3.32
N THR A 227 11.75 -3.74 -4.20
CA THR A 227 12.75 -4.75 -3.81
C THR A 227 14.01 -4.09 -3.24
N LYS A 228 14.48 -3.04 -3.91
CA LYS A 228 15.72 -2.29 -3.59
C LYS A 228 15.50 -0.77 -3.77
N PRO A 229 14.56 -0.15 -3.04
CA PRO A 229 14.21 1.24 -3.26
C PRO A 229 15.29 2.15 -2.65
N ASN A 230 15.33 3.39 -3.08
CA ASN A 230 16.00 4.45 -2.33
C ASN A 230 14.99 5.13 -1.38
N LYS A 231 15.50 5.98 -0.48
CA LYS A 231 14.74 6.72 0.53
C LYS A 231 13.77 7.70 -0.11
N ALA A 232 14.07 8.21 -1.30
CA ALA A 232 13.17 9.08 -2.04
C ALA A 232 11.89 8.33 -2.43
N LEU A 233 11.99 7.06 -2.83
CA LEU A 233 10.85 6.20 -3.14
C LEU A 233 10.13 5.73 -1.88
N ASP A 234 10.82 5.24 -0.86
CA ASP A 234 10.20 4.91 0.43
C ASP A 234 11.19 5.09 1.58
N VAL A 235 10.84 5.95 2.54
CA VAL A 235 11.76 6.29 3.65
C VAL A 235 12.02 5.13 4.62
N HIS A 236 11.10 4.17 4.69
CA HIS A 236 11.21 3.01 5.58
C HIS A 236 11.99 1.88 4.92
N MET A 237 11.68 1.59 3.65
CA MET A 237 12.28 0.47 2.91
C MET A 237 13.57 0.85 2.17
N GLY A 238 13.85 2.14 2.00
CA GLY A 238 15.01 2.66 1.27
C GLY A 238 16.36 2.09 1.74
N LEU A 239 17.19 1.67 0.78
CA LEU A 239 18.54 1.12 1.01
C LEU A 239 19.53 2.14 1.60
N ASP A 240 19.29 3.42 1.39
CA ASP A 240 20.00 4.57 1.97
C ASP A 240 19.24 5.15 3.19
N GLY A 241 18.23 4.42 3.69
CA GLY A 241 17.38 4.78 4.83
C GLY A 241 17.37 3.72 5.92
N GLN A 242 16.18 3.29 6.36
CA GLN A 242 16.01 2.30 7.43
C GLN A 242 16.06 0.84 6.94
N LYS A 243 16.03 0.61 5.62
CA LYS A 243 16.15 -0.73 5.00
C LYS A 243 15.12 -1.76 5.49
N PHE A 244 13.93 -1.35 5.88
CA PHE A 244 12.94 -2.28 6.44
C PHE A 244 12.51 -3.36 5.46
N GLU A 245 12.51 -4.60 5.93
CA GLU A 245 11.78 -5.70 5.28
C GLU A 245 10.28 -5.63 5.64
N CYS A 246 9.41 -6.21 4.81
CA CYS A 246 7.94 -6.12 4.99
C CYS A 246 7.50 -6.57 6.40
N VAL A 247 8.09 -7.66 6.88
CA VAL A 247 7.82 -8.27 8.21
C VAL A 247 8.17 -7.37 9.39
N ARG A 248 8.89 -6.26 9.15
CA ARG A 248 9.17 -5.27 10.19
C ARG A 248 7.90 -4.55 10.66
N CYS A 249 7.04 -4.17 9.72
CA CYS A 249 5.75 -3.52 10.00
C CYS A 249 4.63 -4.57 10.05
N HIS A 250 4.63 -5.50 9.09
CA HIS A 250 3.73 -6.64 9.04
C HIS A 250 4.13 -7.71 10.07
N THR A 251 3.96 -7.34 11.34
CA THR A 251 4.28 -8.19 12.49
C THR A 251 3.60 -9.55 12.32
N THR A 252 4.39 -10.62 12.42
CA THR A 252 3.93 -11.98 12.13
C THR A 252 4.09 -12.83 13.37
N VAL A 253 2.99 -13.43 13.82
CA VAL A 253 2.94 -14.31 15.00
C VAL A 253 2.22 -15.59 14.57
N LEU A 254 2.83 -16.75 14.81
CA LEU A 254 2.29 -18.06 14.39
C LEU A 254 1.90 -18.07 12.89
N HIS A 255 2.78 -17.52 12.05
CA HIS A 255 2.58 -17.31 10.61
C HIS A 255 1.40 -16.40 10.21
N ASN A 256 0.65 -15.84 11.16
CA ASN A 256 -0.40 -14.87 10.89
C ASN A 256 0.22 -13.48 10.72
N VAL A 257 0.26 -13.01 9.48
CA VAL A 257 0.83 -11.72 9.08
C VAL A 257 -0.21 -10.61 9.33
N ALA A 258 0.16 -9.59 10.11
CA ALA A 258 -0.69 -8.43 10.38
C ALA A 258 -0.92 -7.53 9.15
N GLY A 259 -1.93 -6.64 9.22
CA GLY A 259 -2.23 -5.65 8.17
C GLY A 259 -3.44 -5.93 7.28
N ARG A 260 -4.47 -6.57 7.84
CA ARG A 260 -5.75 -6.77 7.16
C ARG A 260 -6.56 -5.47 7.15
N ILE A 261 -7.05 -5.06 5.99
CA ILE A 261 -7.91 -3.87 5.80
C ILE A 261 -9.02 -4.25 4.80
N TYR A 262 -9.91 -5.16 5.21
CA TYR A 262 -11.06 -5.56 4.39
C TYR A 262 -12.34 -5.46 5.23
N SER A 263 -12.62 -6.47 6.04
CA SER A 263 -13.78 -6.52 6.93
C SER A 263 -13.53 -5.94 8.32
N LYS A 264 -12.26 -5.70 8.68
CA LYS A 264 -11.82 -5.19 9.98
C LYS A 264 -10.65 -4.23 9.76
N PRO A 265 -10.51 -3.21 10.63
CA PRO A 265 -9.37 -2.30 10.60
C PRO A 265 -8.06 -3.05 10.87
N ALA A 266 -6.94 -2.54 10.34
CA ALA A 266 -5.61 -3.09 10.59
C ALA A 266 -5.19 -3.04 12.06
N ALA A 267 -5.70 -2.05 12.80
CA ALA A 267 -5.58 -1.91 14.25
C ALA A 267 -6.84 -1.20 14.76
N THR A 268 -7.33 -1.61 15.93
CA THR A 268 -8.49 -0.96 16.58
C THR A 268 -8.07 0.26 17.41
N ASP A 269 -6.80 0.32 17.82
CA ASP A 269 -6.27 1.34 18.72
C ASP A 269 -5.08 2.06 18.06
N ARG A 270 -4.84 3.32 18.48
CA ARG A 270 -3.71 4.15 18.01
C ARG A 270 -2.58 4.20 19.05
N LYS A 271 -2.15 3.03 19.52
CA LYS A 271 -1.11 2.91 20.55
C LYS A 271 0.27 2.80 19.92
N SER A 272 1.25 3.46 20.52
CA SER A 272 2.67 3.29 20.21
C SER A 272 3.25 2.06 20.89
N LEU A 273 4.38 1.57 20.38
CA LEU A 273 5.16 0.50 21.02
C LEU A 273 5.73 0.86 22.40
N ILE A 274 5.66 2.15 22.78
CA ILE A 274 6.03 2.59 24.13
C ILE A 274 4.84 2.43 25.08
N GLU A 275 3.61 2.58 24.57
CA GLU A 275 2.37 2.43 25.36
C GLU A 275 1.91 0.97 25.44
N ASP A 276 2.21 0.17 24.43
CA ASP A 276 1.88 -1.25 24.33
C ASP A 276 2.92 -1.96 23.46
N ASP A 277 3.84 -2.69 24.10
CA ASP A 277 4.96 -3.36 23.44
C ASP A 277 4.55 -4.61 22.64
N LEU A 278 3.32 -5.08 22.83
CA LEU A 278 2.71 -6.20 22.10
C LEU A 278 1.86 -5.73 20.91
N THR A 279 1.62 -4.43 20.76
CA THR A 279 0.78 -3.91 19.69
C THR A 279 1.38 -4.20 18.30
N PRO A 280 0.57 -4.59 17.29
CA PRO A 280 1.08 -4.78 15.94
C PRO A 280 1.72 -3.51 15.38
N LYS A 281 2.90 -3.65 14.75
CA LYS A 281 3.71 -2.53 14.22
C LYS A 281 3.20 -1.96 12.90
N ILE A 282 1.92 -2.15 12.61
CA ILE A 282 1.34 -1.88 11.29
C ILE A 282 0.93 -0.41 11.09
N MET A 283 0.68 0.31 12.19
CA MET A 283 0.27 1.71 12.14
C MET A 283 1.48 2.64 12.21
N CYS A 284 1.35 3.84 11.64
CA CYS A 284 2.39 4.87 11.75
C CYS A 284 2.63 5.22 13.22
N GLU A 285 1.56 5.34 13.99
CA GLU A 285 1.55 5.68 15.41
C GLU A 285 2.30 4.63 16.26
N SER A 286 2.36 3.36 15.81
CA SER A 286 3.11 2.31 16.49
C SER A 286 4.58 2.71 16.72
N CYS A 287 5.18 3.45 15.78
CA CYS A 287 6.55 3.96 15.92
C CYS A 287 6.61 5.47 16.20
N HIS A 288 5.61 6.24 15.76
CA HIS A 288 5.68 7.70 15.71
C HIS A 288 4.79 8.43 16.73
N SER A 289 3.95 7.72 17.49
CA SER A 289 2.83 8.27 18.29
C SER A 289 1.75 8.98 17.48
N ALA A 290 0.67 9.37 18.16
CA ALA A 290 -0.41 10.16 17.57
C ALA A 290 -0.02 11.62 17.28
N LYS A 291 1.01 12.19 17.93
CA LYS A 291 1.43 13.59 17.75
C LYS A 291 2.91 13.70 17.37
N PRO A 292 3.29 13.25 16.16
CA PRO A 292 4.69 13.04 15.80
C PRO A 292 5.47 14.33 15.52
N HIS A 293 4.80 15.45 15.27
CA HIS A 293 5.43 16.71 14.90
C HIS A 293 5.88 17.52 16.11
N LYS A 294 6.74 18.54 15.91
CA LYS A 294 7.18 19.46 16.96
C LYS A 294 5.99 19.99 17.78
N SER A 295 6.19 20.20 19.07
CA SER A 295 5.17 20.81 19.94
C SER A 295 4.71 22.16 19.35
N GLY A 296 3.41 22.43 19.42
CA GLY A 296 2.79 23.60 18.81
C GLY A 296 2.55 23.53 17.30
N SER A 297 3.01 22.48 16.60
CA SER A 297 2.73 22.29 15.18
C SER A 297 1.25 22.00 14.93
N LYS A 298 0.62 22.77 14.04
CA LYS A 298 -0.77 22.52 13.59
C LYS A 298 -0.98 21.19 12.89
N ALA A 299 0.08 20.58 12.36
CA ALA A 299 -0.02 19.23 11.80
C ALA A 299 -0.41 18.18 12.86
N ASN A 300 -0.09 18.40 14.15
CA ASN A 300 -0.55 17.51 15.22
C ASN A 300 -2.05 17.62 15.50
N ASP A 301 -2.70 18.73 15.17
CA ASP A 301 -4.16 18.87 15.31
C ASP A 301 -4.89 18.13 14.16
N HIS A 302 -4.20 17.89 13.03
CA HIS A 302 -4.78 17.22 11.88
C HIS A 302 -4.87 15.69 12.05
N THR A 303 -4.01 15.08 12.85
CA THR A 303 -3.90 13.61 12.99
C THR A 303 -5.16 12.95 13.53
N ASP A 304 -6.06 13.74 14.13
CA ASP A 304 -7.37 13.29 14.61
C ASP A 304 -8.33 12.96 13.47
N LYS A 305 -8.23 13.66 12.33
CA LYS A 305 -9.16 13.51 11.20
C LYS A 305 -8.48 13.27 9.86
N VAL A 306 -7.16 13.41 9.76
CA VAL A 306 -6.37 13.16 8.56
C VAL A 306 -5.34 12.08 8.87
N ALA A 307 -5.37 10.99 8.09
CA ALA A 307 -4.42 9.90 8.24
C ALA A 307 -3.00 10.34 7.85
N CYS A 308 -1.97 9.78 8.49
CA CYS A 308 -0.57 10.09 8.18
C CYS A 308 -0.26 9.87 6.69
N GLN A 309 -0.80 8.79 6.13
CA GLN A 309 -0.69 8.43 4.72
C GLN A 309 -1.16 9.56 3.80
N SER A 310 -2.23 10.28 4.16
CA SER A 310 -2.80 11.35 3.33
C SER A 310 -1.81 12.48 3.05
N CYS A 311 -0.95 12.77 4.02
CA CYS A 311 0.08 13.80 3.91
C CYS A 311 1.42 13.24 3.43
N HIS A 312 1.76 12.02 3.84
CA HIS A 312 3.10 11.45 3.63
C HIS A 312 3.22 10.57 2.38
N ILE A 313 2.13 10.27 1.68
CA ILE A 313 2.12 9.59 0.37
C ILE A 313 1.49 10.55 -0.65
N PRO A 314 2.24 11.55 -1.14
CA PRO A 314 1.70 12.58 -2.04
C PRO A 314 1.28 11.99 -3.40
N GLU A 315 2.01 10.98 -3.86
CA GLU A 315 1.83 10.28 -5.14
C GLU A 315 2.29 8.82 -5.02
N TYR A 316 1.63 7.93 -5.75
CA TYR A 316 2.02 6.53 -5.94
C TYR A 316 2.38 6.27 -7.41
N ALA A 317 2.81 5.04 -7.73
CA ALA A 317 3.30 4.66 -9.04
C ALA A 317 4.45 5.56 -9.50
N ARG A 318 5.40 5.83 -8.58
CA ARG A 318 6.47 6.81 -8.80
C ARG A 318 7.61 6.29 -9.68
N VAL A 319 7.76 4.96 -9.76
CA VAL A 319 8.72 4.30 -10.65
C VAL A 319 8.00 3.61 -11.81
N ASN A 320 7.13 2.65 -11.49
CA ASN A 320 6.39 1.88 -12.48
C ASN A 320 4.97 2.43 -12.69
N PRO A 321 4.50 2.60 -13.95
CA PRO A 321 3.12 2.97 -14.22
C PRO A 321 2.12 1.93 -13.71
N THR A 322 0.99 2.42 -13.23
CA THR A 322 -0.13 1.62 -12.72
C THR A 322 -1.34 1.74 -13.63
N LYS A 323 -2.13 0.67 -13.71
CA LYS A 323 -3.39 0.69 -14.47
C LYS A 323 -4.44 1.47 -13.69
N MET A 324 -5.12 2.39 -14.36
CA MET A 324 -6.18 3.24 -13.81
C MET A 324 -7.54 2.97 -14.43
N TRP A 325 -7.55 2.38 -15.63
CA TRP A 325 -8.76 1.99 -16.35
C TRP A 325 -8.59 0.62 -16.99
N TRP A 326 -9.64 -0.21 -16.97
CA TRP A 326 -9.72 -1.45 -17.75
C TRP A 326 -11.13 -1.67 -18.30
N ASP A 327 -11.29 -1.62 -19.63
CA ASP A 327 -12.55 -1.87 -20.33
C ASP A 327 -12.54 -3.23 -21.04
N TRP A 328 -13.20 -4.22 -20.42
CA TRP A 328 -13.38 -5.56 -20.99
C TRP A 328 -14.35 -5.60 -22.17
N SER A 329 -15.23 -4.60 -22.35
CA SER A 329 -16.17 -4.54 -23.49
C SER A 329 -15.46 -4.40 -24.84
N LYS A 330 -14.21 -3.95 -24.83
CA LYS A 330 -13.36 -3.84 -26.02
C LYS A 330 -12.57 -5.12 -26.33
N ALA A 331 -12.63 -6.14 -25.47
CA ALA A 331 -11.97 -7.41 -25.70
C ALA A 331 -12.57 -8.14 -26.92
N GLY A 332 -11.80 -9.04 -27.52
CA GLY A 332 -12.21 -9.85 -28.67
C GLY A 332 -11.85 -9.28 -30.04
N LYS A 333 -11.46 -8.01 -30.16
CA LYS A 333 -11.10 -7.44 -31.48
C LYS A 333 -9.81 -8.08 -31.99
N LYS A 334 -9.83 -8.47 -33.26
CA LYS A 334 -8.69 -9.07 -33.97
C LYS A 334 -8.29 -8.18 -35.14
N LYS A 335 -7.02 -8.23 -35.55
CA LYS A 335 -6.52 -7.58 -36.77
C LYS A 335 -6.16 -8.68 -37.75
N ASN A 336 -6.78 -8.68 -38.93
CA ASN A 336 -6.61 -9.73 -39.95
C ASN A 336 -6.83 -11.15 -39.39
N GLY A 337 -7.89 -11.32 -38.60
CA GLY A 337 -8.23 -12.61 -37.96
C GLY A 337 -7.31 -13.04 -36.80
N LYS A 338 -6.24 -12.29 -36.49
CA LYS A 338 -5.28 -12.63 -35.42
C LYS A 338 -5.41 -11.69 -34.21
N PRO A 339 -5.21 -12.21 -32.97
CA PRO A 339 -5.06 -11.36 -31.79
C PRO A 339 -3.91 -10.36 -31.95
N TYR A 340 -4.07 -9.16 -31.42
CA TYR A 340 -3.05 -8.12 -31.45
C TYR A 340 -2.98 -7.38 -30.11
N LYS A 341 -1.92 -6.58 -29.97
CA LYS A 341 -1.65 -5.74 -28.79
C LYS A 341 -1.13 -4.39 -29.27
N THR A 342 -1.44 -3.32 -28.55
CA THR A 342 -0.84 -1.99 -28.76
C THR A 342 -0.27 -1.48 -27.44
N LYS A 343 0.57 -0.45 -27.51
CA LYS A 343 1.18 0.18 -26.33
C LYS A 343 0.92 1.68 -26.32
N ASP A 344 0.77 2.24 -25.13
CA ASP A 344 0.71 3.69 -24.92
C ASP A 344 2.11 4.34 -24.90
N SER A 345 2.13 5.65 -24.69
CA SER A 345 3.34 6.46 -24.54
C SER A 345 4.20 6.10 -23.31
N LEU A 346 3.65 5.36 -22.34
CA LEU A 346 4.38 4.84 -21.18
C LEU A 346 4.96 3.45 -21.44
N GLY A 347 4.83 2.94 -22.68
CA GLY A 347 5.32 1.62 -23.08
C GLY A 347 4.51 0.45 -22.50
N LYS A 348 3.34 0.73 -21.88
CA LYS A 348 2.44 -0.29 -21.32
C LYS A 348 1.41 -0.68 -22.35
N TYR A 349 0.94 -1.94 -22.30
CA TYR A 349 -0.11 -2.37 -23.23
C TYR A 349 -1.42 -1.64 -22.91
N ASP A 350 -1.88 -0.81 -23.84
CA ASP A 350 -3.14 -0.06 -23.77
C ASP A 350 -4.30 -0.80 -24.46
N TYR A 351 -3.97 -1.79 -25.28
CA TYR A 351 -4.93 -2.77 -25.79
C TYR A 351 -4.30 -4.15 -25.89
N MET A 352 -5.07 -5.18 -25.54
CA MET A 352 -4.76 -6.57 -25.88
C MET A 352 -6.06 -7.27 -26.25
N SER A 353 -6.11 -8.00 -27.36
CA SER A 353 -7.35 -8.66 -27.81
C SER A 353 -8.03 -9.49 -26.70
N HIS A 354 -7.28 -10.18 -25.85
CA HIS A 354 -7.83 -11.05 -24.80
C HIS A 354 -8.13 -10.31 -23.48
N LYS A 355 -7.85 -9.00 -23.38
CA LYS A 355 -8.09 -8.18 -22.18
C LYS A 355 -8.95 -6.94 -22.46
N GLY A 356 -9.01 -6.46 -23.70
CA GLY A 356 -9.66 -5.19 -24.03
C GLY A 356 -8.73 -4.00 -23.86
N GLU A 357 -9.30 -2.85 -23.55
CA GLU A 357 -8.59 -1.56 -23.47
C GLU A 357 -8.16 -1.26 -22.03
N MET A 358 -6.99 -0.66 -21.86
CA MET A 358 -6.43 -0.28 -20.58
C MET A 358 -5.82 1.12 -20.65
N LYS A 359 -5.91 1.89 -19.57
CA LYS A 359 -5.21 3.17 -19.43
C LYS A 359 -4.31 3.15 -18.22
N TRP A 360 -3.13 3.73 -18.39
CA TRP A 360 -2.06 3.72 -17.40
C TRP A 360 -1.73 5.14 -16.97
N ALA A 361 -1.22 5.28 -15.75
CA ALA A 361 -0.71 6.53 -15.23
C ALA A 361 0.52 6.29 -14.36
N LYS A 362 1.33 7.33 -14.20
CA LYS A 362 2.53 7.36 -13.36
C LYS A 362 2.46 8.62 -12.49
N ASN A 363 3.08 8.60 -11.30
CA ASN A 363 3.07 9.73 -10.35
C ASN A 363 1.64 10.17 -10.02
N VAL A 364 0.80 9.21 -9.63
CA VAL A 364 -0.64 9.44 -9.49
C VAL A 364 -0.94 10.00 -8.11
N LYS A 365 -1.67 11.12 -8.06
CA LYS A 365 -2.22 11.67 -6.81
C LYS A 365 -3.36 10.78 -6.31
N PRO A 366 -3.38 10.37 -5.03
CA PRO A 366 -4.50 9.61 -4.48
C PRO A 366 -5.82 10.39 -4.49
N GLU A 367 -6.93 9.65 -4.49
CA GLU A 367 -8.24 10.18 -4.14
C GLU A 367 -8.47 9.99 -2.63
N TYR A 368 -9.21 10.90 -1.99
CA TYR A 368 -9.31 10.95 -0.53
C TYR A 368 -10.75 10.69 -0.07
N PHE A 369 -10.91 9.80 0.91
CA PHE A 369 -12.21 9.40 1.45
C PHE A 369 -12.17 9.32 2.98
N TRP A 370 -13.32 9.52 3.64
CA TRP A 370 -13.47 9.14 5.03
C TRP A 370 -13.39 7.61 5.16
N PHE A 371 -12.59 7.14 6.11
CA PHE A 371 -12.27 5.73 6.23
C PHE A 371 -12.05 5.30 7.68
N ASN A 372 -12.80 4.29 8.12
CA ASN A 372 -12.70 3.71 9.47
C ASN A 372 -11.91 2.38 9.52
N GLY A 373 -11.26 2.01 8.43
CA GLY A 373 -10.48 0.77 8.32
C GLY A 373 -11.21 -0.40 7.67
N SER A 374 -12.49 -0.24 7.29
CA SER A 374 -13.28 -1.27 6.62
C SER A 374 -13.64 -0.88 5.19
N ILE A 375 -13.59 -1.84 4.26
CA ILE A 375 -13.96 -1.68 2.86
C ILE A 375 -15.20 -2.53 2.60
N ASN A 376 -16.29 -1.89 2.19
CA ASN A 376 -17.46 -2.60 1.69
C ASN A 376 -17.13 -3.18 0.32
N THR A 377 -17.44 -4.45 0.07
CA THR A 377 -17.12 -5.13 -1.20
C THR A 377 -18.31 -5.93 -1.69
N LEU A 378 -18.68 -5.73 -2.95
CA LEU A 378 -19.69 -6.54 -3.63
C LEU A 378 -19.13 -7.93 -3.95
N THR A 379 -20.00 -8.92 -3.84
CA THR A 379 -19.77 -10.31 -4.19
C THR A 379 -20.48 -10.64 -5.51
N VAL A 380 -20.15 -11.80 -6.08
CA VAL A 380 -20.83 -12.34 -7.28
C VAL A 380 -22.33 -12.61 -7.06
N LYS A 381 -22.80 -12.61 -5.81
CA LYS A 381 -24.20 -12.83 -5.43
C LYS A 381 -25.01 -11.54 -5.29
N ASP A 382 -24.35 -10.39 -5.13
CA ASP A 382 -25.04 -9.13 -4.86
C ASP A 382 -25.66 -8.55 -6.15
N VAL A 383 -26.91 -8.09 -6.03
CA VAL A 383 -27.61 -7.38 -7.10
C VAL A 383 -27.06 -5.96 -7.24
N ILE A 384 -26.90 -5.50 -8.48
CA ILE A 384 -26.38 -4.19 -8.83
C ILE A 384 -27.41 -3.34 -9.59
N ASP A 385 -27.22 -2.03 -9.57
CA ASP A 385 -27.87 -1.11 -10.50
C ASP A 385 -26.92 -0.78 -11.68
N PRO A 386 -27.20 -1.27 -12.90
CA PRO A 386 -26.31 -1.08 -14.03
C PRO A 386 -26.40 0.32 -14.68
N HIS A 387 -27.31 1.19 -14.24
CA HIS A 387 -27.41 2.57 -14.76
C HIS A 387 -26.37 3.51 -14.14
N ASN A 388 -25.79 3.12 -13.01
CA ASN A 388 -24.80 3.90 -12.27
C ASN A 388 -23.44 3.18 -12.27
N VAL A 389 -22.38 3.91 -11.92
CA VAL A 389 -21.07 3.29 -11.69
C VAL A 389 -21.16 2.39 -10.46
N VAL A 390 -20.95 1.09 -10.66
CA VAL A 390 -21.01 0.08 -9.60
C VAL A 390 -19.71 0.12 -8.78
N GLN A 391 -19.83 0.47 -7.50
CA GLN A 391 -18.72 0.43 -6.55
C GLN A 391 -18.49 -1.03 -6.11
N VAL A 392 -17.66 -1.76 -6.86
CA VAL A 392 -17.28 -3.14 -6.51
C VAL A 392 -16.61 -3.19 -5.15
N SER A 393 -15.88 -2.13 -4.78
CA SER A 393 -15.44 -1.90 -3.41
C SER A 393 -15.48 -0.42 -3.09
N ALA A 394 -15.90 -0.05 -1.87
CA ALA A 394 -15.96 1.32 -1.40
C ALA A 394 -15.37 1.45 0.03
N PRO A 395 -14.61 2.52 0.33
CA PRO A 395 -14.21 2.82 1.71
C PRO A 395 -15.44 3.06 2.57
N VAL A 396 -15.47 2.50 3.78
CA VAL A 396 -16.50 2.78 4.78
C VAL A 396 -15.99 3.83 5.75
N GLY A 397 -16.81 4.85 5.98
CA GLY A 397 -16.51 5.88 6.96
C GLY A 397 -17.31 7.16 6.70
N SER A 398 -17.34 8.04 7.69
CA SER A 398 -17.92 9.37 7.57
C SER A 398 -17.17 10.34 8.46
N ARG A 399 -17.52 11.63 8.40
CA ARG A 399 -16.92 12.62 9.30
C ARG A 399 -17.33 12.39 10.76
N GLU A 400 -18.58 11.99 10.95
CA GLU A 400 -19.25 11.77 12.23
C GLU A 400 -18.78 10.49 12.91
N ASP A 401 -18.28 9.52 12.14
CA ASP A 401 -17.64 8.33 12.69
C ASP A 401 -16.32 8.70 13.38
N ILE A 402 -16.25 8.39 14.68
CA ILE A 402 -15.09 8.71 15.53
C ILE A 402 -13.83 7.93 15.13
N ASN A 403 -14.00 6.77 14.50
CA ASN A 403 -12.91 5.93 14.03
C ASN A 403 -12.45 6.33 12.62
N SER A 404 -13.22 7.18 11.92
CA SER A 404 -12.94 7.59 10.56
C SER A 404 -11.91 8.72 10.47
N ARG A 405 -10.97 8.55 9.54
CA ARG A 405 -10.02 9.59 9.11
C ARG A 405 -10.02 9.70 7.59
N ILE A 406 -9.66 10.87 7.08
CA ILE A 406 -9.43 11.11 5.66
C ILE A 406 -8.18 10.32 5.25
N PHE A 407 -8.34 9.37 4.35
CA PHE A 407 -7.32 8.40 3.94
C PHE A 407 -7.12 8.40 2.42
N PRO A 408 -5.89 8.19 1.90
CA PRO A 408 -5.63 8.19 0.47
C PRO A 408 -5.87 6.81 -0.16
N PHE A 409 -6.47 6.82 -1.34
CA PHE A 409 -6.79 5.62 -2.11
C PHE A 409 -6.36 5.76 -3.57
N LYS A 410 -5.89 4.65 -4.13
CA LYS A 410 -5.98 4.40 -5.56
C LYS A 410 -7.41 3.99 -5.88
N VAL A 411 -8.02 4.62 -6.88
CA VAL A 411 -9.31 4.20 -7.45
C VAL A 411 -9.07 3.71 -8.87
N HIS A 412 -9.24 2.40 -9.08
CA HIS A 412 -9.25 1.80 -10.41
C HIS A 412 -10.68 1.77 -10.93
N ARG A 413 -10.88 2.22 -12.16
CA ARG A 413 -12.19 2.23 -12.83
C ARG A 413 -12.18 1.27 -14.03
N GLY A 414 -13.33 0.90 -14.56
CA GLY A 414 -13.37 0.01 -15.71
C GLY A 414 -14.77 -0.35 -16.16
N LYS A 415 -14.85 -1.28 -17.12
CA LYS A 415 -16.09 -1.92 -17.55
C LYS A 415 -15.94 -3.43 -17.49
N GLN A 416 -16.89 -4.12 -16.86
CA GLN A 416 -16.87 -5.58 -16.72
C GLN A 416 -18.28 -6.17 -16.94
N PRO A 417 -18.38 -7.46 -17.29
CA PRO A 417 -19.66 -8.06 -17.64
C PRO A 417 -20.59 -8.22 -16.43
N TYR A 418 -21.89 -8.06 -16.67
CA TYR A 418 -22.98 -8.33 -15.72
C TYR A 418 -24.14 -9.04 -16.42
N ASP A 419 -24.93 -9.80 -15.65
CA ASP A 419 -26.10 -10.51 -16.16
C ASP A 419 -27.29 -9.55 -16.32
N LYS A 420 -27.87 -9.47 -17.52
CA LYS A 420 -28.98 -8.55 -17.80
C LYS A 420 -30.27 -8.89 -17.07
N VAL A 421 -30.48 -10.17 -16.73
CA VAL A 421 -31.69 -10.69 -16.09
C VAL A 421 -31.51 -10.68 -14.58
N HIS A 422 -30.44 -11.32 -14.09
CA HIS A 422 -30.20 -11.44 -12.64
C HIS A 422 -29.64 -10.16 -12.02
N LYS A 423 -29.14 -9.21 -12.83
CA LYS A 423 -28.54 -7.96 -12.38
C LYS A 423 -27.38 -8.19 -11.40
N THR A 424 -26.60 -9.23 -11.60
CA THR A 424 -25.37 -9.50 -10.82
C THR A 424 -24.14 -9.32 -11.71
N LEU A 425 -23.02 -8.93 -11.11
CA LEU A 425 -21.74 -8.96 -11.83
C LEU A 425 -21.34 -10.40 -12.15
N LEU A 426 -20.79 -10.63 -13.33
CA LEU A 426 -20.39 -11.97 -13.77
C LEU A 426 -18.90 -12.21 -13.51
N ALA A 427 -18.56 -13.42 -13.10
CA ALA A 427 -17.20 -13.86 -12.84
C ALA A 427 -16.71 -14.81 -13.97
N PRO A 428 -16.15 -14.33 -15.08
CA PRO A 428 -15.71 -15.17 -16.19
C PRO A 428 -14.50 -16.02 -15.80
N LEU A 429 -14.45 -17.27 -16.29
CA LEU A 429 -13.21 -18.05 -16.30
C LEU A 429 -12.28 -17.45 -17.38
N LEU A 430 -11.10 -16.97 -16.99
CA LEU A 430 -10.19 -16.28 -17.90
C LEU A 430 -9.10 -17.21 -18.45
N SER A 431 -8.55 -18.10 -17.61
CA SER A 431 -7.48 -19.02 -17.98
C SER A 431 -7.94 -20.47 -18.22
N GLY A 432 -7.03 -21.30 -18.72
CA GLY A 432 -7.30 -22.71 -19.03
C GLY A 432 -8.00 -22.92 -20.38
N LYS A 433 -8.23 -24.19 -20.76
CA LYS A 433 -8.78 -24.56 -22.08
C LYS A 433 -10.13 -23.91 -22.41
N ASP A 434 -10.93 -23.67 -21.37
CA ASP A 434 -12.26 -23.07 -21.46
C ASP A 434 -12.25 -21.56 -21.23
N GLY A 435 -11.12 -21.01 -20.80
CA GLY A 435 -10.99 -19.62 -20.40
C GLY A 435 -11.01 -18.65 -21.58
N TYR A 436 -11.51 -17.44 -21.31
CA TYR A 436 -11.64 -16.39 -22.32
C TYR A 436 -10.33 -16.05 -23.04
N TRP A 437 -9.18 -16.12 -22.36
CA TRP A 437 -7.89 -15.79 -22.97
C TRP A 437 -7.49 -16.73 -24.11
N ASN A 438 -8.04 -17.96 -24.11
CA ASN A 438 -7.80 -18.94 -25.15
C ASN A 438 -8.92 -18.97 -26.19
N THR A 439 -10.18 -18.91 -25.73
CA THR A 439 -11.34 -19.15 -26.58
C THR A 439 -11.86 -17.88 -27.27
N PHE A 440 -11.64 -16.70 -26.67
CA PHE A 440 -12.29 -15.44 -27.03
C PHE A 440 -13.84 -15.52 -27.05
N ASP A 441 -14.40 -16.49 -26.32
CA ASP A 441 -15.85 -16.73 -26.22
C ASP A 441 -16.35 -16.33 -24.83
N TRP A 442 -17.07 -15.21 -24.78
CA TRP A 442 -17.65 -14.70 -23.53
C TRP A 442 -18.75 -15.61 -23.00
N GLN A 443 -19.61 -16.18 -23.85
CA GLN A 443 -20.70 -17.04 -23.40
C GLN A 443 -20.14 -18.27 -22.68
N ARG A 444 -19.13 -18.91 -23.26
CA ARG A 444 -18.43 -20.05 -22.64
C ARG A 444 -17.75 -19.65 -21.33
N ALA A 445 -16.96 -18.57 -21.34
CA ALA A 445 -16.20 -18.14 -20.17
C ALA A 445 -17.10 -17.73 -18.98
N LEU A 446 -18.20 -17.02 -19.24
CA LEU A 446 -19.17 -16.59 -18.23
C LEU A 446 -19.95 -17.80 -17.70
N THR A 447 -20.38 -18.71 -18.57
CA THR A 447 -21.06 -19.95 -18.15
C THR A 447 -20.18 -20.77 -17.21
N LYS A 448 -18.94 -21.08 -17.63
CA LYS A 448 -18.00 -21.86 -16.83
C LYS A 448 -17.60 -21.16 -15.54
N GLY A 449 -17.44 -19.85 -15.60
CA GLY A 449 -17.09 -19.03 -14.46
C GLY A 449 -18.20 -19.00 -13.40
N MET A 450 -19.46 -18.77 -13.79
CA MET A 450 -20.60 -18.77 -12.85
C MET A 450 -20.91 -20.16 -12.29
N GLN A 451 -20.71 -21.22 -13.08
CA GLN A 451 -20.79 -22.61 -12.60
C GLN A 451 -19.84 -22.90 -11.43
N SER A 452 -18.66 -22.26 -11.37
CA SER A 452 -17.73 -22.45 -10.24
C SER A 452 -18.24 -21.92 -8.89
N PHE A 453 -19.31 -21.12 -8.91
CA PHE A 453 -19.99 -20.57 -7.75
C PHE A 453 -21.38 -21.18 -7.52
N ASP A 454 -21.78 -22.17 -8.33
CA ASP A 454 -23.15 -22.71 -8.35
C ASP A 454 -24.22 -21.62 -8.58
N LEU A 455 -23.89 -20.60 -9.38
CA LEU A 455 -24.78 -19.48 -9.69
C LEU A 455 -25.28 -19.54 -11.14
N PRO A 456 -26.54 -19.13 -11.38
CA PRO A 456 -27.09 -19.11 -12.73
C PRO A 456 -26.44 -18.01 -13.58
N PHE A 457 -26.37 -18.26 -14.88
CA PHE A 457 -26.13 -17.25 -15.90
C PHE A 457 -27.27 -17.33 -16.91
N SER A 458 -27.93 -16.21 -17.18
CA SER A 458 -29.12 -16.17 -18.04
C SER A 458 -28.82 -16.37 -19.54
N GLY A 459 -27.55 -16.42 -19.92
CA GLY A 459 -27.11 -16.36 -21.32
C GLY A 459 -27.14 -14.94 -21.90
N GLN A 460 -27.61 -13.94 -21.13
CA GLN A 460 -27.66 -12.55 -21.55
C GLN A 460 -26.78 -11.69 -20.64
N PHE A 461 -25.80 -11.01 -21.23
CA PHE A 461 -24.93 -10.11 -20.51
C PHE A 461 -24.74 -8.79 -21.25
N ASP A 462 -24.34 -7.77 -20.50
CA ASP A 462 -23.84 -6.50 -21.01
C ASP A 462 -22.69 -6.05 -20.09
N TYR A 463 -22.15 -4.85 -20.29
CA TYR A 463 -21.06 -4.30 -19.50
C TYR A 463 -21.52 -3.11 -18.69
N VAL A 464 -21.05 -3.02 -17.45
CA VAL A 464 -21.33 -1.91 -16.55
C VAL A 464 -20.03 -1.25 -16.12
N GLU A 465 -20.06 0.07 -15.92
CA GLU A 465 -18.94 0.80 -15.35
C GLU A 465 -18.75 0.45 -13.87
N THR A 466 -17.51 0.20 -13.47
CA THR A 466 -17.18 -0.19 -12.12
C THR A 466 -16.04 0.62 -11.53
N SER A 467 -16.01 0.71 -10.20
CA SER A 467 -14.87 1.25 -9.45
C SER A 467 -14.42 0.27 -8.36
N TYR A 468 -13.12 0.30 -8.07
CA TYR A 468 -12.47 -0.53 -7.05
C TYR A 468 -11.36 0.25 -6.38
N VAL A 469 -11.23 0.15 -5.06
CA VAL A 469 -10.36 0.99 -4.26
C VAL A 469 -9.24 0.18 -3.60
N PHE A 470 -8.06 0.77 -3.51
CA PHE A 470 -6.96 0.28 -2.69
C PHE A 470 -6.43 1.41 -1.82
N PRO A 471 -6.33 1.23 -0.49
CA PRO A 471 -5.67 2.20 0.35
C PRO A 471 -4.19 2.27 -0.04
N THR A 472 -3.64 3.48 -0.19
CA THR A 472 -2.19 3.65 -0.41
C THR A 472 -1.49 3.75 0.92
N THR A 473 -0.60 2.81 1.21
CA THR A 473 0.03 2.63 2.53
C THR A 473 1.56 2.55 2.48
N HIS A 474 2.13 2.43 1.29
CA HIS A 474 3.58 2.40 1.03
C HIS A 474 4.00 3.60 0.19
N MET A 475 5.29 3.66 -0.17
CA MET A 475 5.91 4.80 -0.84
C MET A 475 5.80 6.07 0.00
N VAL A 476 6.08 5.95 1.30
CA VAL A 476 6.13 7.11 2.20
C VAL A 476 7.28 8.01 1.78
N ALA A 477 6.96 9.25 1.41
CA ALA A 477 7.93 10.21 0.89
C ALA A 477 8.81 10.82 2.00
N PRO A 478 10.00 11.34 1.66
CA PRO A 478 10.78 12.19 2.55
C PRO A 478 9.96 13.35 3.12
N LYS A 479 10.29 13.79 4.34
CA LYS A 479 9.56 14.85 5.05
C LYS A 479 9.51 16.18 4.28
N GLU A 480 10.48 16.41 3.39
CA GLU A 480 10.60 17.59 2.54
C GLU A 480 9.61 17.56 1.37
N ASN A 481 9.10 16.37 1.03
CA ASN A 481 8.24 16.12 -0.13
C ASN A 481 6.84 15.65 0.32
N VAL A 482 6.39 16.08 1.49
CA VAL A 482 5.04 15.80 1.98
C VAL A 482 4.05 16.80 1.41
N VAL A 483 2.77 16.46 1.42
CA VAL A 483 1.70 17.34 0.95
C VAL A 483 1.70 18.66 1.72
N ASN A 484 1.72 19.78 1.00
CA ASN A 484 1.68 21.11 1.58
C ASN A 484 0.24 21.53 1.92
N CYS A 485 0.09 22.45 2.88
CA CYS A 485 -1.23 22.94 3.32
C CYS A 485 -2.09 23.42 2.15
N ILE A 486 -1.50 24.19 1.22
CA ILE A 486 -2.23 24.77 0.08
C ILE A 486 -2.80 23.71 -0.86
N GLU A 487 -2.19 22.52 -0.95
CA GLU A 487 -2.69 21.44 -1.80
C GLU A 487 -4.01 20.86 -1.28
N CYS A 488 -4.29 20.97 0.02
CA CYS A 488 -5.56 20.53 0.60
C CYS A 488 -6.55 21.69 0.75
N HIS A 489 -6.06 22.86 1.18
CA HIS A 489 -6.86 24.03 1.53
C HIS A 489 -7.14 24.97 0.35
N SER A 490 -6.74 24.61 -0.88
CA SER A 490 -7.09 25.38 -2.08
C SER A 490 -8.56 25.24 -2.46
N ARG A 491 -9.17 26.33 -2.92
CA ARG A 491 -10.54 26.36 -3.46
C ARG A 491 -10.67 25.55 -4.74
N GLU A 492 -9.67 25.64 -5.59
CA GLU A 492 -9.63 25.00 -6.90
C GLU A 492 -8.55 23.93 -6.90
N ASN A 493 -8.87 22.76 -7.46
CA ASN A 493 -7.95 21.63 -7.61
C ASN A 493 -7.29 21.17 -6.30
N GLY A 494 -7.93 21.42 -5.16
CA GLY A 494 -7.49 20.90 -3.87
C GLY A 494 -7.67 19.38 -3.77
N ARG A 495 -6.74 18.70 -3.12
CA ARG A 495 -6.75 17.24 -2.87
C ARG A 495 -8.02 16.77 -2.18
N LEU A 496 -8.59 17.62 -1.32
CA LEU A 496 -9.79 17.33 -0.54
C LEU A 496 -11.06 17.97 -1.13
N ALA A 497 -11.05 18.42 -2.39
CA ALA A 497 -12.17 19.14 -3.01
C ALA A 497 -13.48 18.33 -3.01
N ASN A 498 -13.39 16.99 -3.13
CA ASN A 498 -14.56 16.11 -3.17
C ASN A 498 -15.16 15.79 -1.79
N LEU A 499 -14.54 16.27 -0.70
CA LEU A 499 -15.06 16.06 0.66
C LEU A 499 -15.90 17.25 1.12
N SER A 500 -17.16 17.00 1.45
CA SER A 500 -18.12 18.00 1.92
C SER A 500 -18.52 17.76 3.39
N GLY A 501 -19.42 18.58 3.92
CA GLY A 501 -19.96 18.42 5.28
C GLY A 501 -19.12 19.06 6.39
N PHE A 502 -18.10 19.86 6.06
CA PHE A 502 -17.34 20.64 7.02
C PHE A 502 -16.74 21.89 6.39
N TYR A 503 -16.46 22.89 7.24
CA TYR A 503 -15.75 24.09 6.83
C TYR A 503 -14.23 23.84 6.83
N MET A 504 -13.61 24.06 5.69
CA MET A 504 -12.17 24.00 5.50
C MET A 504 -11.62 25.41 5.27
N PRO A 505 -10.75 25.94 6.15
CA PRO A 505 -10.10 27.23 5.94
C PRO A 505 -9.41 27.29 4.59
N GLY A 506 -9.49 28.44 3.90
CA GLY A 506 -8.93 28.64 2.56
C GLY A 506 -9.83 28.14 1.43
N ARG A 507 -10.33 26.89 1.53
CA ARG A 507 -11.20 26.27 0.52
C ARG A 507 -12.63 26.80 0.57
N ASP A 508 -13.23 26.79 1.76
CA ASP A 508 -14.64 27.11 1.92
C ASP A 508 -14.82 28.59 2.31
N SER A 509 -15.94 29.17 1.89
CA SER A 509 -16.27 30.55 2.22
C SER A 509 -17.77 30.74 2.43
N PHE A 510 -18.13 31.55 3.41
CA PHE A 510 -19.53 31.96 3.62
C PHE A 510 -19.74 33.33 2.99
N LYS A 511 -20.40 33.38 1.83
CA LYS A 511 -20.60 34.61 1.05
C LYS A 511 -21.24 35.74 1.88
N LEU A 512 -22.28 35.44 2.65
CA LEU A 512 -22.93 36.43 3.51
C LEU A 512 -21.98 37.00 4.57
N MET A 513 -21.22 36.13 5.26
CA MET A 513 -20.22 36.56 6.24
C MET A 513 -19.15 37.44 5.60
N ASN A 514 -18.69 37.08 4.40
CA ASN A 514 -17.72 37.88 3.65
C ASN A 514 -18.29 39.25 3.29
N ILE A 515 -19.54 39.32 2.85
CA ILE A 515 -20.23 40.59 2.52
C ILE A 515 -20.34 41.46 3.77
N PHE A 516 -20.81 40.91 4.89
CA PHE A 516 -20.90 41.64 6.16
C PHE A 516 -19.53 42.11 6.65
N GLY A 517 -18.50 41.26 6.56
CA GLY A 517 -17.13 41.62 6.92
C GLY A 517 -16.59 42.78 6.09
N TRP A 518 -16.76 42.73 4.76
CA TRP A 518 -16.35 43.83 3.88
C TRP A 518 -17.17 45.11 4.10
N ALA A 519 -18.48 44.98 4.31
CA ALA A 519 -19.34 46.11 4.64
C ALA A 519 -18.89 46.79 5.94
N ALA A 520 -18.57 46.01 6.98
CA ALA A 520 -18.07 46.55 8.26
C ALA A 520 -16.72 47.28 8.09
N ILE A 521 -15.81 46.74 7.26
CA ILE A 521 -14.54 47.40 6.92
C ILE A 521 -14.80 48.72 6.20
N ILE A 522 -15.68 48.73 5.20
CA ILE A 522 -16.02 49.93 4.42
C ILE A 522 -16.68 50.99 5.32
N VAL A 523 -17.65 50.61 6.14
CA VAL A 523 -18.32 51.52 7.09
C VAL A 523 -17.32 52.11 8.08
N SER A 524 -16.41 51.29 8.60
CA SER A 524 -15.35 51.74 9.51
C SER A 524 -14.39 52.72 8.83
N LEU A 525 -13.99 52.42 7.59
CA LEU A 525 -13.14 53.31 6.79
C LEU A 525 -13.84 54.64 6.52
N CYS A 526 -15.11 54.62 6.10
CA CYS A 526 -15.92 55.82 5.93
C CYS A 526 -16.00 56.64 7.22
N GLY A 527 -16.22 56.00 8.37
CA GLY A 527 -16.22 56.66 9.68
C GLY A 527 -14.90 57.35 10.00
N VAL A 528 -13.77 56.67 9.76
CA VAL A 528 -12.42 57.25 9.97
C VAL A 528 -12.16 58.43 9.02
N VAL A 529 -12.54 58.31 7.75
CA VAL A 529 -12.38 59.38 6.75
C VAL A 529 -13.25 60.59 7.11
N LEU A 530 -14.52 60.38 7.46
CA LEU A 530 -15.42 61.46 7.88
C LEU A 530 -14.92 62.16 9.14
N HIS A 531 -14.42 61.40 10.12
CA HIS A 531 -13.81 61.96 11.33
C HIS A 531 -12.53 62.76 11.01
N GLY A 532 -11.69 62.25 10.11
CA GLY A 532 -10.49 62.93 9.63
C GLY A 532 -10.80 64.24 8.91
N LEU A 533 -11.74 64.22 7.96
CA LEU A 533 -12.22 65.42 7.26
C LEU A 533 -12.83 66.42 8.25
N GLY A 534 -13.65 65.95 9.19
CA GLY A 534 -14.22 66.78 10.26
C GLY A 534 -13.13 67.52 11.05
N ARG A 535 -12.02 66.85 11.38
CA ARG A 535 -10.86 67.51 12.04
C ARG A 535 -10.18 68.57 11.17
N VAL A 536 -10.03 68.32 9.87
CA VAL A 536 -9.44 69.31 8.93
C VAL A 536 -10.31 70.56 8.84
N PHE A 537 -11.63 70.40 8.64
CA PHE A 537 -12.55 71.52 8.53
C PHE A 537 -12.73 72.30 9.85
N THR A 538 -12.64 71.63 11.00
CA THR A 538 -12.74 72.29 12.31
C THR A 538 -11.44 72.97 12.74
N ASN A 539 -10.26 72.45 12.37
CA ASN A 539 -8.97 73.13 12.61
C ASN A 539 -8.70 74.28 11.63
N GLY A 540 -9.21 74.22 10.40
CA GLY A 540 -9.14 75.33 9.45
C GLY A 540 -9.88 76.59 9.92
N ARG A 541 -10.82 76.47 10.87
CA ARG A 541 -11.55 77.59 11.49
C ARG A 541 -10.82 78.22 12.69
N ARG A 542 -9.68 77.69 13.13
CA ARG A 542 -8.90 78.23 14.27
C ARG A 542 -7.67 79.06 13.86
N GLY A 543 -7.40 79.22 12.56
CA GLY A 543 -6.29 80.04 12.03
C GLY A 543 -6.64 81.46 11.59
N GLY A 544 -7.89 81.90 11.80
CA GLY A 544 -8.33 83.27 11.51
C GLY A 544 -8.54 84.08 12.79
N LYS A 545 -7.45 84.54 13.38
CA LYS A 545 -7.41 85.74 14.23
C LYS A 545 -6.18 86.54 13.89
#